data_AF-A0A5C6Z6N1-F1
#
_entry.id   AF-A0A5C6Z6N1-F1
#
_cell.length_a   1.000
_cell.length_b   1.000
_cell.length_c   1.000
_cell.angle_alpha   90.00
_cell.angle_beta   90.00
_cell.angle_gamma   90.00
#
_symmetry.space_group_name_H-M   'P 1'
#
loop_
_entity.id
_entity.type
_entity.pdbx_description
1 polymer ?
#
loop_
_entity_poly.entity_id
_entity_poly.type
_entity_poly.pdbx_seq_one_letter_code
_entity_poly.pdbx_strand_id
1 'polypeptide(L)' 'MRPCLFIDKDGTLIENVPYNVDPAQLRFMPGAGQALA' A
#
# COMPACT_ATOMS: atom_id res chain seq x y z
N MET A 1 14.37 -12.27 18.91
CA MET A 1 13.23 -11.56 18.29
C MET A 1 13.60 -11.19 16.87
N ARG A 2 12.64 -11.14 15.95
CA ARG A 2 12.85 -10.64 14.58
C ARG A 2 12.23 -9.24 14.45
N PRO A 3 12.89 -8.28 13.79
CA PRO A 3 12.30 -6.98 13.52
C PRO A 3 11.11 -7.11 12.56
N CYS A 4 10.16 -6.18 12.67
CA CYS A 4 9.03 -6.05 11.75
C CYS A 4 8.69 -4.57 11.53
N LEU A 5 8.05 -4.28 10.40
CA LEU A 5 7.55 -2.96 10.05
C LEU A 5 6.03 -3.02 9.95
N PHE A 6 5.35 -2.13 10.67
CA PHE A 6 3.92 -1.91 10.50
C PHE A 6 3.73 -0.83 9.43
N ILE A 7 2.89 -1.11 8.45
CA ILE A 7 2.69 -0.24 7.29
C ILE A 7 1.20 -0.01 7.11
N ASP A 8 0.84 1.25 6.88
CA ASP A 8 -0.52 1.63 6.51
C ASP A 8 -0.83 1.26 5.06
N LYS A 9 -2.10 1.11 4.70
CA LYS A 9 -2.51 0.70 3.33
C LYS A 9 -2.77 1.90 2.45
N ASP A 10 -3.89 2.57 2.68
CA ASP A 10 -4.44 3.60 1.80
C ASP A 10 -3.70 4.92 1.99
N GLY A 11 -3.13 5.45 0.90
CA GLY A 11 -2.26 6.62 0.94
C GLY A 11 -0.80 6.32 1.29
N THR A 12 -0.47 5.06 1.59
CA THR A 12 0.92 4.61 1.84
C THR A 12 1.38 3.62 0.77
N LEU A 13 0.75 2.45 0.68
CA LEU A 13 1.10 1.44 -0.33
C LEU A 13 0.28 1.59 -1.61
N ILE A 14 -0.97 2.01 -1.48
CA ILE A 14 -1.91 2.14 -2.60
C ILE A 14 -2.59 3.51 -2.57
N GLU A 15 -3.14 3.93 -3.71
CA GLU A 15 -3.88 5.19 -3.84
C GLU A 15 -5.03 5.25 -2.82
N ASN A 16 -5.19 6.40 -2.15
CA ASN A 16 -6.27 6.63 -1.20
C ASN A 16 -7.56 7.03 -1.94
N VAL A 17 -8.50 6.08 -2.07
CA VAL A 17 -9.80 6.31 -2.72
C VAL A 17 -10.94 5.91 -1.77
N PRO A 18 -12.09 6.62 -1.80
CA PRO A 18 -13.23 6.25 -0.99
C PRO A 18 -13.73 4.84 -1.32
N TYR A 19 -14.00 4.02 -0.30
CA TYR A 19 -14.56 2.67 -0.45
C TYR A 19 -13.73 1.75 -1.36
N ASN A 20 -12.41 1.71 -1.14
CA ASN A 20 -11.44 0.91 -1.89
C ASN A 20 -11.60 -0.62 -1.65
N VAL A 21 -12.71 -1.19 -2.13
CA VAL A 21 -13.09 -2.60 -1.95
C VAL A 21 -13.02 -3.41 -3.25
N ASP A 22 -12.99 -2.75 -4.41
CA ASP A 22 -12.91 -3.39 -5.72
C ASP A 22 -11.44 -3.63 -6.11
N PRO A 23 -10.95 -4.89 -6.18
CA PRO A 23 -9.57 -5.17 -6.52
C PRO A 23 -9.18 -4.71 -7.92
N ALA A 24 -10.14 -4.57 -8.85
CA ALA A 24 -9.87 -4.08 -10.20
C ALA A 24 -9.46 -2.60 -10.21
N GLN A 25 -9.75 -1.85 -9.14
CA GLN A 25 -9.41 -0.44 -8.99
C GLN A 25 -8.10 -0.22 -8.21
N LEU A 26 -7.46 -1.28 -7.72
CA LEU A 26 -6.27 -1.17 -6.88
C LEU A 26 -5.05 -0.67 -7.68
N ARG A 27 -4.41 0.38 -7.17
CA ARG A 27 -3.24 1.01 -7.78
C ARG A 27 -2.19 1.32 -6.73
N PHE A 28 -0.94 0.92 -6.97
CA PHE A 28 0.17 1.20 -6.05
C PHE A 28 0.57 2.68 -6.09
N MET A 29 0.99 3.19 -4.93
CA MET A 29 1.70 4.47 -4.88
C MET A 29 3.02 4.36 -5.65
N PRO A 30 3.47 5.42 -6.34
CA PRO A 30 4.77 5.43 -7.00
C PRO A 30 5.89 5.06 -6.03
N GLY A 31 6.70 4.07 -6.39
CA GLY A 31 7.84 3.62 -5.59
C GLY A 31 7.52 2.70 -4.40
N ALA A 32 6.26 2.39 -4.10
CA ALA A 32 5.89 1.53 -2.96
C ALA A 32 6.58 0.15 -3.03
N GLY A 33 6.58 -0.49 -4.20
CA GLY A 33 7.27 -1.77 -4.38
C GLY A 33 8.80 -1.66 -4.26
N GLN A 34 9.39 -0.55 -4.70
CA GLN A 34 10.83 -0.32 -4.61
C GLN A 34 11.28 -0.09 -3.16
N ALA A 35 10.44 0.55 -2.34
CA ALA A 35 10.73 0.79 -0.93
C ALA A 35 10.69 -0.48 -0.06
N LEU A 36 10.04 -1.54 -0.55
CA LEU A 36 9.90 -2.83 0.16
C LEU A 36 10.81 -3.95 -0.38
N ALA A 37 11.53 -3.71 -1.48
CA ALA A 37 12.46 -4.66 -2.09
C ALA A 37 13.82 -4.66 -1.39
#